data_AF-E1JW76-F1
#
_entry.id   AF-E1JW76-F1
#
_cell.length_a   1.000
_cell.length_b   1.000
_cell.length_c   1.000
_cell.angle_alpha   90.00
_cell.angle_beta   90.00
_cell.angle_gamma   90.00
#
_symmetry.space_group_name_H-M   'P 1'
#
loop_
_entity.id
_entity.type
_entity.pdbx_description
1 polymer ?
#
loop_
_entity_poly.entity_id
_entity_poly.type
_entity_poly.pdbx_seq_one_letter_code
_entity_poly.pdbx_strand_id
1 'polypeptide(L)'
;MRPTILAFLVFFALAAGCTRAPYSKAGVEQATVENDYSDCFSKASLAVNTPPFPESPIGQRKLDTDACMKERGYQGLLQLF
;
A
#
# COMPACT_ATOMS: atom_id res chain seq x y z
N MET A 1 -21.68 0.35 -31.68
CA MET A 1 -20.61 -0.66 -31.47
C MET A 1 -19.25 -0.06 -31.09
N ARG A 2 -18.80 1.06 -31.69
CA ARG A 2 -17.57 1.77 -31.24
C ARG A 2 -17.56 2.27 -29.77
N PRO A 3 -18.64 2.86 -29.22
CA PRO A 3 -18.58 3.42 -27.86
C PRO A 3 -18.59 2.34 -26.77
N THR A 4 -19.20 1.18 -27.02
CA THR A 4 -19.21 0.06 -26.07
C THR A 4 -17.82 -0.57 -25.91
N ILE A 5 -17.03 -0.66 -26.98
CA ILE A 5 -15.65 -1.19 -26.92
C ILE A 5 -14.75 -0.25 -26.10
N LEU A 6 -14.89 1.06 -26.28
CA LEU A 6 -14.17 2.07 -25.48
C LEU A 6 -14.55 1.99 -24.00
N ALA A 7 -15.84 1.83 -23.69
CA ALA A 7 -16.29 1.67 -22.31
C ALA A 7 -15.70 0.41 -21.66
N PHE A 8 -15.66 -0.72 -22.38
CA PHE A 8 -15.03 -1.95 -21.89
C PHE A 8 -13.52 -1.79 -21.66
N LEU A 9 -12.80 -1.12 -22.55
CA LEU A 9 -11.36 -0.88 -22.38
C LEU A 9 -11.05 0.00 -21.16
N VAL A 10 -11.84 1.04 -20.93
CA VAL A 10 -11.70 1.89 -19.74
C VAL A 10 -12.00 1.09 -18.47
N PHE A 11 -13.04 0.25 -18.49
CA PHE A 11 -13.39 -0.60 -17.35
C PHE A 11 -12.29 -1.61 -17.00
N PHE A 12 -11.68 -2.25 -18.00
CA PHE A 12 -10.55 -3.16 -17.80
C PHE A 12 -9.29 -2.44 -17.31
N ALA A 13 -9.02 -1.22 -17.78
CA ALA A 13 -7.90 -0.42 -17.32
C ALA A 13 -8.05 0.00 -15.84
N LEU A 14 -9.27 0.38 -15.42
CA LEU A 14 -9.54 0.68 -14.00
C LEU A 14 -9.42 -0.58 -13.13
N ALA A 15 -9.97 -1.70 -13.57
CA ALA A 15 -9.90 -2.96 -12.81
C ALA A 15 -8.45 -3.44 -12.58
N ALA A 16 -7.54 -3.22 -13.54
CA ALA A 16 -6.13 -3.56 -13.41
C ALA A 16 -5.33 -2.59 -12.51
N GLY A 17 -5.82 -1.36 -12.29
CA GLY A 17 -5.16 -0.35 -11.46
C GLY A 17 -5.53 -0.41 -9.98
N CYS A 18 -6.68 -1.01 -9.62
CA CYS A 18 -7.22 -0.96 -8.26
C CYS A 18 -6.55 -1.92 -7.26
N THR A 19 -5.69 -2.83 -7.70
CA THR A 19 -5.13 -3.89 -6.84
C THR A 19 -3.63 -3.80 -6.64
N ARG A 20 -2.96 -2.74 -7.13
CA ARG A 20 -1.52 -2.62 -6.99
C ARG A 20 -1.18 -1.99 -5.64
N ALA A 21 -0.39 -2.70 -4.82
CA ALA A 21 0.14 -2.18 -3.57
C ALA A 21 0.85 -0.83 -3.82
N PRO A 22 0.71 0.16 -2.92
CA PRO A 22 1.32 1.49 -3.09
C PRO A 22 2.84 1.49 -2.87
N TYR A 23 3.48 0.32 -2.92
CA TYR A 23 4.91 0.11 -2.76
C TYR A 23 5.47 -0.69 -3.94
N SER A 24 6.71 -0.41 -4.31
CA SER A 24 7.41 -1.18 -5.34
C SER A 24 8.89 -1.35 -4.98
N LYS A 25 9.45 -2.48 -5.42
CA LYS A 25 10.88 -2.79 -5.33
C LYS A 25 11.26 -3.60 -6.55
N ALA A 26 12.38 -3.24 -7.18
CA ALA A 26 12.84 -3.91 -8.40
C ALA A 26 13.10 -5.40 -8.13
N GLY A 27 12.62 -6.27 -9.02
CA GLY A 27 12.83 -7.72 -8.94
C GLY A 27 12.04 -8.44 -7.85
N VAL A 28 11.03 -7.80 -7.25
CA VAL A 28 10.18 -8.41 -6.22
C VAL A 28 8.77 -8.64 -6.75
N GLU A 29 8.25 -9.84 -6.53
CA GLU A 29 6.89 -10.20 -6.90
C GLU A 29 5.86 -9.44 -6.07
N GLN A 30 4.71 -9.14 -6.68
CA GLN A 30 3.64 -8.39 -6.02
C GLN A 30 3.15 -9.07 -4.74
N ALA A 31 3.03 -10.41 -4.73
CA ALA A 31 2.65 -11.17 -3.55
C ALA A 31 3.63 -11.00 -2.38
N THR A 32 4.93 -10.85 -2.66
CA THR A 32 5.94 -10.54 -1.64
C THR A 32 5.76 -9.13 -1.10
N VAL A 33 5.48 -8.15 -1.97
CA VAL A 33 5.19 -6.77 -1.54
C VAL A 33 3.99 -6.71 -0.60
N GLU A 34 2.93 -7.44 -0.92
CA GLU A 34 1.71 -7.50 -0.11
C GLU A 34 1.93 -8.18 1.25
N ASN A 35 2.73 -9.25 1.28
CA ASN A 35 3.12 -9.91 2.52
C ASN A 35 3.98 -9.00 3.41
N ASP A 36 4.99 -8.35 2.83
CA ASP A 36 5.86 -7.43 3.56
C ASP A 36 5.09 -6.22 4.10
N TYR A 37 4.17 -5.67 3.30
CA TYR A 37 3.25 -4.63 3.74
C TYR A 37 2.39 -5.09 4.91
N SER A 38 1.80 -6.28 4.81
CA SER A 38 0.93 -6.83 5.86
C SER A 38 1.67 -7.05 7.18
N ASP A 39 2.93 -7.50 7.13
CA ASP A 39 3.78 -7.63 8.31
C ASP A 39 4.12 -6.26 8.93
N CYS A 40 4.56 -5.29 8.12
CA CYS A 40 4.84 -3.93 8.59
C CYS A 40 3.59 -3.26 9.18
N PHE A 41 2.44 -3.37 8.51
CA PHE A 41 1.18 -2.82 8.97
C PHE A 41 0.72 -3.44 10.28
N SER A 42 0.87 -4.76 10.43
CA SER A 42 0.48 -5.49 11.66
C SER A 42 1.34 -5.05 12.84
N LYS A 43 2.65 -4.89 12.64
CA LYS A 43 3.58 -4.39 13.66
C LYS A 43 3.25 -2.95 14.07
N ALA A 44 3.05 -2.07 13.09
CA ALA A 44 2.65 -0.69 13.35
C ALA A 44 1.29 -0.61 14.07
N SER A 45 0.33 -1.46 13.68
CA SER A 45 -0.98 -1.56 14.34
C SER A 45 -0.84 -2.02 15.79
N LEU A 46 0.02 -2.99 16.07
CA LEU A 46 0.26 -3.43 17.44
C LEU A 46 0.88 -2.31 18.29
N ALA A 47 1.84 -1.56 17.73
CA ALA A 47 2.50 -0.46 18.42
C ALA A 47 1.51 0.65 18.82
N VAL A 48 0.69 1.14 17.89
CA VAL A 48 -0.27 2.22 18.18
C VAL A 48 -1.44 1.80 19.08
N ASN A 49 -1.69 0.49 19.21
CA ASN A 49 -2.68 -0.07 20.12
C ASN A 49 -2.08 -0.49 21.48
N THR A 50 -0.79 -0.28 21.69
CA THR A 50 -0.11 -0.56 22.97
C THR A 50 0.18 0.76 23.69
N PRO A 51 -0.11 0.89 25.00
CA PRO A 51 0.26 2.09 25.75
C PRO A 51 1.78 2.35 25.72
N PRO A 52 2.22 3.62 25.62
CA PRO A 52 1.41 4.83 25.56
C PRO A 52 0.78 5.05 24.17
N PHE A 53 -0.49 5.43 24.14
CA PHE A 53 -1.21 5.68 22.90
C PHE A 53 -0.75 7.00 22.27
N PRO A 54 -0.45 7.03 20.95
CA PRO A 54 -0.11 8.26 20.26
C PRO A 54 -1.34 9.16 20.09
N GLU A 55 -1.11 10.46 19.90
CA GLU A 55 -2.19 11.45 19.66
C GLU A 55 -3.00 11.13 18.39
N SER A 56 -2.33 10.57 17.37
CA SER A 56 -2.97 10.12 16.12
C SER A 56 -2.57 8.69 15.80
N PRO A 57 -3.32 7.67 16.27
CA PRO A 57 -3.02 6.27 16.00
C PRO A 57 -3.01 5.92 14.50
N ILE A 58 -3.87 6.57 13.71
CA ILE A 58 -3.95 6.34 12.27
C ILE A 58 -2.72 6.92 11.56
N GLY A 59 -2.35 8.15 11.91
CA GLY A 59 -1.18 8.82 11.33
C GLY A 59 0.11 8.13 11.72
N GLN A 60 0.27 7.80 13.00
CA GLN A 60 1.45 7.11 13.50
C GLN A 60 1.61 5.73 12.87
N ARG A 61 0.53 4.94 12.76
CA ARG A 61 0.58 3.63 12.09
C ARG A 61 1.02 3.76 10.63
N LYS A 62 0.54 4.76 9.90
CA LYS A 62 0.95 5.03 8.51
C LYS A 62 2.45 5.30 8.45
N LEU A 63 2.95 6.22 9.29
CA LEU A 63 4.38 6.58 9.36
C LEU A 63 5.25 5.37 9.69
N ASP A 64 4.85 4.57 10.68
CA ASP A 64 5.61 3.39 11.11
C ASP A 64 5.61 2.29 10.03
N THR A 65 4.48 2.12 9.33
CA THR A 65 4.38 1.18 8.20
C THR A 65 5.28 1.64 7.04
N ASP A 66 5.24 2.93 6.71
CA ASP A 66 6.09 3.52 5.65
C ASP A 66 7.58 3.41 5.99
N ALA A 67 7.95 3.64 7.25
CA ALA A 67 9.32 3.48 7.73
C ALA A 67 9.79 2.03 7.58
N CYS A 68 9.00 1.05 8.03
CA CYS A 68 9.30 -0.37 7.91
C CYS A 68 9.43 -0.81 6.43
N MET A 69 8.53 -0.36 5.56
CA MET A 69 8.62 -0.66 4.12
C MET A 69 9.87 -0.04 3.49
N LYS A 70 10.22 1.19 3.87
CA LYS A 70 11.44 1.87 3.40
C LYS A 70 12.71 1.16 3.86
N GLU A 71 12.77 0.67 5.09
CA GLU A 71 13.88 -0.14 5.60
C GLU A 71 14.08 -1.43 4.80
N ARG A 72 12.99 -2.04 4.30
CA ARG A 72 13.04 -3.19 3.39
C ARG A 72 13.42 -2.83 1.95
N GLY A 73 13.66 -1.56 1.66
CA GLY A 73 14.07 -1.07 0.35
C GLY A 73 12.91 -0.85 -0.63
N TYR A 74 11.68 -0.73 -0.14
CA TYR A 74 10.54 -0.35 -0.98
C TYR A 74 10.47 1.15 -1.19
N GLN A 75 9.99 1.55 -2.38
CA GLN A 75 9.65 2.92 -2.71
C GLN A 75 8.13 3.06 -2.72
N GLY A 76 7.60 4.03 -1.96
CA GLY A 76 6.18 4.37 -1.99
C GLY A 76 5.82 5.06 -3.32
N LEU A 77 4.83 4.53 -4.05
CA LEU A 77 4.51 4.96 -5.40
C LEU A 77 3.59 6.19 -5.46
N LEU A 78 2.87 6.52 -4.39
CA LEU A 78 2.09 7.75 -4.24
C LEU A 78 1.88 8.07 -2.76
N GLN A 79 2.57 9.10 -2.26
CA GLN A 79 2.10 9.85 -1.09
C GLN A 79 0.99 10.80 -1.55
N LEU A 80 -0.20 10.27 -1.85
CA LEU A 80 -1.38 11.13 -1.93
C LEU A 80 -1.76 11.51 -0.50
N PHE A 81 -1.79 12.82 -0.29
CA PHE A 81 -2.13 13.56 0.91
C PHE A 81 -3.32 12.95 1.66
#